data_AF-F2UBP2-F1
#
_entry.id   AF-F2UBP2-F1
#
_cell.length_a   1.000
_cell.length_b   1.000
_cell.length_c   1.000
_cell.angle_alpha   90.00
_cell.angle_beta   90.00
_cell.angle_gamma   90.00
#
_symmetry.space_group_name_H-M   'P 1'
#
loop_
_entity.id
_entity.type
_entity.pdbx_description
1 polymer ?
#
loop_
_entity_poly.entity_id
_entity_poly.type
_entity_poly.pdbx_seq_one_letter_code
_entity_poly.pdbx_strand_id
1 'polypeptide(L)'
;MATCYDNLLLCADSYKVSHHLQYPPKTERVYSYFESRGGKFSETVFFGLQYLIKKWLVGQVVTEEKIQQAKELWKLHFGNGSIFNEEGWRYILKKHGGRLPLLIKAVPEGTVVPTRNVLFTVENTDPNCAWLSNWVEVVVKCLELLGEAFGTLTNSKGYKLLPPYLRLIQGDGISLDSLENILARMKEAKWSADNVTFGSGGSLLQKLNRDTQKCAFKCSFITVDGVDRDVFKDPITDPGKASKKGRLTLEKDDKGNFVTRQQNKGDPAKDLLQVVFKDGELVTETTFAQVRERADL
;
A
#
# COMPACT_ATOMS: atom_id res chain seq x y z
N MET A 1 -9.70 -25.82 8.45
CA MET A 1 -9.37 -24.70 9.36
C MET A 1 -9.00 -23.51 8.50
N ALA A 2 -9.55 -22.32 8.75
CA ALA A 2 -9.03 -21.10 8.16
C ALA A 2 -7.60 -20.88 8.67
N THR A 3 -6.68 -20.48 7.80
CA THR A 3 -5.30 -20.21 8.24
C THR A 3 -5.25 -18.87 8.98
N CYS A 4 -4.24 -18.64 9.82
CA CYS A 4 -4.13 -17.35 10.52
C CYS A 4 -4.00 -16.15 9.55
N TYR A 5 -3.64 -16.42 8.30
CA TYR A 5 -3.48 -15.41 7.25
C TYR A 5 -4.81 -14.80 6.79
N ASP A 6 -5.95 -15.48 6.90
CA ASP A 6 -7.25 -14.98 6.41
C ASP A 6 -7.94 -13.99 7.38
N ASN A 7 -7.27 -13.62 8.48
CA ASN A 7 -7.79 -12.76 9.53
C ASN A 7 -7.07 -11.39 9.55
N LEU A 8 -7.74 -10.36 9.03
CA LEU A 8 -7.24 -8.98 8.98
C LEU A 8 -6.84 -8.43 10.37
N LEU A 9 -7.46 -8.91 11.45
CA LEU A 9 -7.17 -8.49 12.83
C LEU A 9 -5.80 -9.00 13.33
N LEU A 10 -5.17 -9.90 12.57
CA LEU A 10 -3.81 -10.40 12.76
C LEU A 10 -2.81 -9.80 11.74
N CYS A 11 -3.29 -9.10 10.71
CA CYS A 11 -2.48 -8.57 9.61
C CYS A 11 -2.01 -7.13 9.86
N ALA A 12 -1.46 -6.87 11.05
CA ALA A 12 -0.90 -5.57 11.43
C ALA A 12 0.36 -5.76 12.28
N ASP A 13 1.28 -4.79 12.24
CA ASP A 13 2.40 -4.76 13.19
C ASP A 13 1.89 -4.74 14.63
N SER A 14 2.48 -5.52 15.54
CA SER A 14 2.00 -5.65 16.92
C SER A 14 1.79 -4.31 17.65
N TYR A 15 2.67 -3.32 17.44
CA TYR A 15 2.53 -2.02 18.10
C TYR A 15 1.23 -1.28 17.72
N LYS A 16 0.71 -1.50 16.50
CA LYS A 16 -0.58 -0.92 16.02
C LYS A 16 -1.77 -1.41 16.83
N VAL A 17 -1.71 -2.61 17.43
CA VAL A 17 -2.78 -3.16 18.27
C VAL A 17 -3.10 -2.20 19.44
N SER A 18 -2.05 -1.61 20.02
CA SER A 18 -2.15 -0.64 21.11
C SER A 18 -2.48 0.80 20.69
N HIS A 19 -2.44 1.15 19.40
CA HIS A 19 -2.56 2.55 18.94
C HIS A 19 -3.89 3.22 19.32
N HIS A 20 -4.96 2.45 19.45
CA HIS A 20 -6.26 2.98 19.86
C HIS A 20 -6.22 3.63 21.26
N LEU A 21 -5.23 3.28 22.11
CA LEU A 21 -4.96 3.89 23.42
C LEU A 21 -4.02 5.10 23.36
N GLN A 22 -3.41 5.37 22.20
CA GLN A 22 -2.32 6.37 22.04
C GLN A 22 -2.74 7.63 21.28
N TYR A 23 -3.85 7.59 20.54
CA TYR A 23 -4.41 8.80 19.93
C TYR A 23 -4.89 9.79 21.02
N PRO A 24 -4.91 11.10 20.74
CA PRO A 24 -5.53 12.07 21.63
C PRO A 24 -6.97 11.65 22.00
N PRO A 25 -7.38 11.77 23.27
CA PRO A 25 -8.76 11.51 23.67
C PRO A 25 -9.75 12.30 22.80
N LYS A 26 -10.88 11.68 22.43
CA LYS A 26 -11.87 12.21 21.48
C LYS A 26 -11.34 12.46 20.04
N THR A 27 -10.37 11.66 19.57
CA THR A 27 -10.02 11.68 18.13
C THR A 27 -11.16 11.06 17.32
N GLU A 28 -11.72 11.84 16.39
CA GLU A 28 -12.87 11.48 15.56
C GLU A 28 -12.46 11.12 14.13
N ARG A 29 -11.43 11.77 13.59
CA ARG A 29 -10.95 11.49 12.23
C ARG A 29 -9.44 11.36 12.22
N VAL A 30 -8.96 10.37 11.47
CA VAL A 30 -7.54 10.17 11.15
C VAL A 30 -7.44 9.99 9.65
N TYR A 31 -6.76 10.92 8.99
CA TYR A 31 -6.53 10.94 7.56
C TYR A 31 -5.03 10.77 7.28
N SER A 32 -4.75 9.72 6.51
CA SER A 32 -3.39 9.29 6.16
C SER A 32 -3.22 9.20 4.66
N TYR A 33 -1.98 9.32 4.19
CA TYR A 33 -1.63 9.31 2.78
C TYR A 33 -0.42 8.44 2.51
N PHE A 34 -0.28 8.00 1.25
CA PHE A 34 0.87 7.25 0.74
C PHE A 34 1.59 8.05 -0.35
N GLU A 35 2.92 8.05 -0.32
CA GLU A 35 3.78 8.59 -1.37
C GLU A 35 5.01 7.69 -1.57
N SER A 36 5.61 7.74 -2.77
CA SER A 36 7.05 7.53 -2.91
C SER A 36 7.75 8.84 -2.59
N ARG A 37 8.79 8.83 -1.75
CA ARG A 37 9.54 10.06 -1.36
C ARG A 37 10.72 10.39 -2.28
N GLY A 38 10.83 9.70 -3.42
CA GLY A 38 12.01 9.60 -4.26
C GLY A 38 12.79 8.32 -3.95
N GLY A 39 13.88 8.07 -4.67
CA GLY A 39 14.65 6.84 -4.52
C GLY A 39 15.58 6.63 -5.71
N LYS A 40 15.60 5.42 -6.26
CA LYS A 40 16.36 5.08 -7.47
C LYS A 40 15.78 5.71 -8.74
N PHE A 41 14.47 5.98 -8.79
CA PHE A 41 13.79 6.56 -9.95
C PHE A 41 13.03 7.83 -9.59
N SER A 42 12.96 8.77 -10.54
CA SER A 42 12.23 10.04 -10.41
C SER A 42 10.71 9.87 -10.33
N GLU A 43 10.17 8.74 -10.80
CA GLU A 43 8.73 8.48 -10.97
C GLU A 43 8.36 7.07 -10.51
N THR A 44 7.05 6.80 -10.38
CA THR A 44 6.49 5.49 -10.06
C THR A 44 5.22 5.22 -10.85
N VAL A 45 5.11 4.03 -11.47
CA VAL A 45 3.83 3.48 -11.93
C VAL A 45 3.02 3.09 -10.70
N PHE A 46 1.82 3.65 -10.52
CA PHE A 46 0.93 3.26 -9.42
C PHE A 46 0.13 2.00 -9.80
N PHE A 47 0.32 0.88 -9.09
CA PHE A 47 -0.36 -0.39 -9.38
C PHE A 47 -0.45 -1.29 -8.14
N GLY A 48 -1.52 -2.09 -8.04
CA GLY A 48 -1.68 -3.18 -7.07
C GLY A 48 -2.53 -2.87 -5.82
N LEU A 49 -3.03 -1.64 -5.65
CA LEU A 49 -3.92 -1.29 -4.53
C LEU A 49 -5.28 -2.01 -4.64
N GLN A 50 -5.85 -2.13 -5.84
CA GLN A 50 -7.09 -2.83 -6.13
C GLN A 50 -7.03 -4.31 -5.71
N TYR A 51 -5.89 -4.97 -5.91
CA TYR A 51 -5.67 -6.34 -5.44
C TYR A 51 -5.77 -6.42 -3.91
N LEU A 52 -5.18 -5.46 -3.20
CA LEU A 52 -5.24 -5.41 -1.74
C LEU A 52 -6.64 -5.10 -1.23
N ILE A 53 -7.34 -4.14 -1.85
CA ILE A 53 -8.73 -3.82 -1.54
C ILE A 53 -9.61 -5.07 -1.69
N LYS A 54 -9.59 -5.70 -2.87
CA LYS A 54 -10.40 -6.90 -3.17
C LYS A 54 -10.09 -8.08 -2.25
N LYS A 55 -8.83 -8.29 -1.89
CA LYS A 55 -8.41 -9.44 -1.06
C LYS A 55 -8.65 -9.23 0.44
N TRP A 56 -8.51 -8.00 0.95
CA TRP A 56 -8.42 -7.75 2.40
C TRP A 56 -9.49 -6.84 3.00
N LEU A 57 -10.16 -6.02 2.18
CA LEU A 57 -11.01 -4.92 2.68
C LEU A 57 -12.47 -5.02 2.22
N VAL A 58 -12.74 -5.68 1.09
CA VAL A 58 -14.10 -5.81 0.52
C VAL A 58 -14.92 -6.84 1.30
N GLY A 59 -16.19 -6.50 1.56
CA GLY A 59 -17.17 -7.35 2.20
C GLY A 59 -17.03 -7.44 3.72
N GLN A 60 -17.58 -8.51 4.30
CA GLN A 60 -17.51 -8.79 5.72
C GLN A 60 -16.14 -9.39 6.07
N VAL A 61 -15.18 -8.51 6.39
CA VAL A 61 -13.81 -8.93 6.72
C VAL A 61 -13.63 -9.20 8.21
N VAL A 62 -14.52 -8.67 9.06
CA VAL A 62 -14.61 -8.89 10.51
C VAL A 62 -15.76 -9.84 10.82
N THR A 63 -15.51 -10.88 11.62
CA THR A 63 -16.53 -11.81 12.15
C THR A 63 -16.25 -12.12 13.62
N GLU A 64 -17.19 -12.74 14.33
CA GLU A 64 -17.03 -13.09 15.75
C GLU A 64 -15.85 -14.05 15.96
N GLU A 65 -15.71 -15.04 15.08
CA GLU A 65 -14.64 -16.04 15.11
C GLU A 65 -13.27 -15.38 14.91
N LYS A 66 -13.20 -14.39 13.99
CA LYS A 66 -11.97 -13.61 13.75
C LYS A 66 -11.61 -12.72 14.93
N ILE A 67 -12.60 -12.13 15.61
CA ILE A 67 -12.40 -11.34 16.83
C ILE A 67 -11.84 -12.21 17.95
N GLN A 68 -12.46 -13.37 18.21
CA GLN A 68 -12.03 -14.27 19.27
C GLN A 68 -10.64 -14.87 18.99
N GLN A 69 -10.37 -15.30 17.75
CA GLN A 69 -9.03 -15.76 17.36
C GLN A 69 -7.96 -14.67 17.54
N ALA A 70 -8.26 -13.42 17.17
CA ALA A 70 -7.34 -12.30 17.35
C ALA A 70 -7.09 -11.99 18.83
N LYS A 71 -8.15 -11.95 19.65
CA LYS A 71 -8.08 -11.78 21.10
C LYS A 71 -7.18 -12.83 21.76
N GLU A 72 -7.33 -14.10 21.40
CA GLU A 72 -6.52 -15.20 21.94
C GLU A 72 -5.05 -15.07 21.56
N LEU A 73 -4.75 -14.82 20.28
CA LEU A 73 -3.38 -14.67 19.80
C LEU A 73 -2.71 -13.43 20.41
N TRP A 74 -3.37 -12.26 20.42
CA TRP A 74 -2.81 -11.05 21.00
C TRP A 74 -2.62 -11.16 22.51
N LYS A 75 -3.54 -11.84 23.22
CA LYS A 75 -3.37 -12.14 24.66
C LYS A 75 -2.11 -12.96 24.94
N LEU A 76 -1.82 -13.97 24.10
CA LEU A 76 -0.59 -14.76 24.18
C LEU A 76 0.64 -13.92 23.83
N HIS A 77 0.57 -13.12 22.75
CA HIS A 77 1.69 -12.31 22.26
C HIS A 77 2.14 -11.21 23.24
N PHE A 78 1.20 -10.53 23.91
CA PHE A 78 1.50 -9.46 24.88
C PHE A 78 1.52 -9.92 26.35
N GLY A 79 1.25 -11.21 26.62
CA GLY A 79 1.10 -11.75 27.97
C GLY A 79 -0.11 -11.20 28.76
N ASN A 80 -0.94 -10.36 28.15
CA ASN A 80 -2.13 -9.76 28.76
C ASN A 80 -3.20 -9.47 27.68
N GLY A 81 -4.47 -9.43 28.08
CA GLY A 81 -5.59 -9.26 27.15
C GLY A 81 -6.06 -7.82 26.92
N SER A 82 -5.53 -6.82 27.62
CA SER A 82 -6.07 -5.45 27.60
C SER A 82 -5.58 -4.58 26.44
N ILE A 83 -4.56 -5.04 25.70
CA ILE A 83 -3.99 -4.30 24.55
C ILE A 83 -4.83 -4.45 23.28
N PHE A 84 -5.65 -5.49 23.13
CA PHE A 84 -6.46 -5.71 21.93
C PHE A 84 -7.80 -4.98 22.00
N ASN A 85 -8.10 -4.15 20.99
CA ASN A 85 -9.34 -3.37 20.90
C ASN A 85 -10.57 -4.23 20.52
N GLU A 86 -10.92 -5.20 21.36
CA GLU A 86 -12.06 -6.09 21.13
C GLU A 86 -13.37 -5.31 20.96
N GLU A 87 -13.60 -4.29 21.79
CA GLU A 87 -14.82 -3.47 21.75
C GLU A 87 -14.95 -2.72 20.41
N GLY A 88 -13.86 -2.11 19.91
CA GLY A 88 -13.84 -1.46 18.61
C GLY A 88 -14.09 -2.42 17.44
N TRP A 89 -13.56 -3.64 17.49
CA TRP A 89 -13.85 -4.66 16.48
C TRP A 89 -15.29 -5.19 16.55
N ARG A 90 -15.82 -5.41 17.76
CA ARG A 90 -17.23 -5.78 17.98
C ARG A 90 -18.18 -4.66 17.53
N TYR A 91 -17.80 -3.41 17.69
CA TYR A 91 -18.53 -2.25 17.17
C TYR A 91 -18.64 -2.29 15.64
N ILE A 92 -17.53 -2.53 14.94
CA ILE A 92 -17.50 -2.68 13.47
C ILE A 92 -18.39 -3.86 13.04
N LEU A 93 -18.30 -5.00 13.71
CA LEU A 93 -19.16 -6.15 13.44
C LEU A 93 -20.65 -5.81 13.60
N LYS A 94 -21.03 -5.18 14.72
CA LYS A 94 -22.43 -4.89 15.05
C LYS A 94 -23.04 -3.76 14.23
N LYS A 95 -22.32 -2.65 14.01
CA LYS A 95 -22.85 -1.45 13.34
C LYS A 95 -22.72 -1.50 11.83
N HIS A 96 -21.59 -2.00 11.33
CA HIS A 96 -21.23 -1.99 9.91
C HIS A 96 -21.31 -3.39 9.28
N GLY A 97 -21.91 -4.38 9.97
CA GLY A 97 -22.01 -5.75 9.48
C GLY A 97 -20.63 -6.41 9.26
N GLY A 98 -19.60 -5.96 9.98
CA GLY A 98 -18.22 -6.43 9.82
C GLY A 98 -17.48 -5.89 8.58
N ARG A 99 -18.06 -4.90 7.89
CA ARG A 99 -17.44 -4.12 6.82
C ARG A 99 -16.63 -2.97 7.41
N LEU A 100 -15.53 -2.56 6.76
CA LEU A 100 -14.66 -1.51 7.27
C LEU A 100 -15.20 -0.11 6.93
N PRO A 101 -15.51 0.77 7.91
CA PRO A 101 -15.92 2.15 7.68
C PRO A 101 -14.69 3.02 7.34
N LEU A 102 -14.15 2.83 6.14
CA LEU A 102 -13.03 3.57 5.57
C LEU A 102 -13.40 4.11 4.18
N LEU A 103 -12.82 5.27 3.85
CA LEU A 103 -12.79 5.86 2.52
C LEU A 103 -11.35 5.80 2.01
N ILE A 104 -11.14 5.22 0.83
CA ILE A 104 -9.86 5.27 0.13
C ILE A 104 -10.04 6.01 -1.19
N LYS A 105 -9.25 7.07 -1.39
CA LYS A 105 -9.06 7.69 -2.70
C LYS A 105 -7.69 7.35 -3.25
N ALA A 106 -7.56 7.13 -4.56
CA ALA A 106 -6.29 6.84 -5.21
C ALA A 106 -6.21 7.45 -6.62
N VAL A 107 -4.99 7.73 -7.08
CA VAL A 107 -4.71 7.96 -8.51
C VAL A 107 -5.07 6.67 -9.29
N PRO A 108 -5.56 6.74 -10.53
CA PRO A 108 -5.91 5.54 -11.28
C PRO A 108 -4.72 4.59 -11.46
N GLU A 109 -4.94 3.28 -11.33
CA GLU A 109 -3.85 2.32 -11.54
C GLU A 109 -3.36 2.34 -12.98
N GLY A 110 -2.04 2.17 -13.14
CA GLY A 110 -1.30 2.36 -14.39
C GLY A 110 -0.67 3.75 -14.52
N THR A 111 -1.19 4.78 -13.83
CA THR A 111 -0.65 6.14 -13.98
C THR A 111 0.81 6.24 -13.51
N VAL A 112 1.67 6.74 -14.39
CA VAL A 112 3.04 7.19 -14.05
C VAL A 112 2.95 8.51 -13.30
N VAL A 113 3.42 8.53 -12.05
CA VAL A 113 3.39 9.71 -11.18
C VAL A 113 4.81 10.05 -10.71
N PRO A 114 5.28 11.30 -10.86
CA PRO A 114 6.53 11.77 -10.28
C PRO A 114 6.56 11.61 -8.77
N THR A 115 7.70 11.19 -8.24
CA THR A 115 7.90 11.00 -6.80
C THR A 115 7.67 12.29 -6.01
N ARG A 116 7.39 12.12 -4.70
CA ARG A 116 6.91 13.16 -3.78
C ARG A 116 5.50 13.67 -4.08
N ASN A 117 4.72 12.93 -4.86
CA ASN A 117 3.27 13.13 -4.95
C ASN A 117 2.48 12.10 -4.12
N VAL A 118 1.30 12.49 -3.66
CA VAL A 118 0.33 11.56 -3.06
C VAL A 118 -0.20 10.60 -4.12
N LEU A 119 -0.22 9.30 -3.79
CA LEU A 119 -0.73 8.25 -4.68
C LEU A 119 -2.09 7.74 -4.21
N PHE A 120 -2.28 7.61 -2.90
CA PHE A 120 -3.59 7.34 -2.30
C PHE A 120 -3.71 7.90 -0.89
N THR A 121 -4.95 8.02 -0.41
CA THR A 121 -5.31 8.54 0.91
C THR A 121 -6.34 7.64 1.56
N VAL A 122 -6.25 7.45 2.88
CA VAL A 122 -7.17 6.63 3.69
C VAL A 122 -7.69 7.47 4.84
N GLU A 123 -9.01 7.52 5.02
CA GLU A 123 -9.65 8.08 6.22
C GLU A 123 -10.81 7.23 6.71
N ASN A 124 -11.16 7.33 7.99
CA ASN A 124 -12.33 6.68 8.57
C ASN A 124 -13.60 7.47 8.26
N THR A 125 -14.70 6.75 8.01
CA THR A 125 -16.04 7.32 7.75
C THR A 125 -16.92 7.35 9.00
N ASP A 126 -16.57 6.57 10.03
CA ASP A 126 -17.22 6.57 11.35
C ASP A 126 -16.27 7.14 12.42
N PRO A 127 -16.68 8.11 13.25
CA PRO A 127 -15.82 8.69 14.28
C PRO A 127 -15.33 7.68 15.33
N ASN A 128 -16.08 6.61 15.57
CA ASN A 128 -15.71 5.55 16.53
C ASN A 128 -14.63 4.60 15.97
N CYS A 129 -14.23 4.79 14.71
CA CYS A 129 -13.26 3.97 13.99
C CYS A 129 -12.01 4.76 13.58
N ALA A 130 -11.74 5.93 14.20
CA ALA A 130 -10.54 6.74 13.95
C ALA A 130 -9.21 5.96 14.05
N TRP A 131 -9.14 4.97 14.93
CA TRP A 131 -7.97 4.10 15.10
C TRP A 131 -7.69 3.17 13.90
N LEU A 132 -8.70 2.94 13.04
CA LEU A 132 -8.64 1.98 11.92
C LEU A 132 -7.79 2.47 10.74
N SER A 133 -7.75 3.79 10.47
CA SER A 133 -7.06 4.37 9.30
C SER A 133 -5.56 4.01 9.20
N ASN A 134 -4.90 3.75 10.34
CA ASN A 134 -3.49 3.33 10.41
C ASN A 134 -3.29 1.85 10.75
N TRP A 135 -4.39 1.09 10.93
CA TRP A 135 -4.35 -0.37 11.06
C TRP A 135 -4.07 -1.03 9.70
N VAL A 136 -4.67 -0.50 8.63
CA VAL A 136 -4.58 -1.03 7.27
C VAL A 136 -3.31 -0.53 6.56
N GLU A 137 -2.13 -0.99 7.02
CA GLU A 137 -0.86 -0.76 6.34
C GLU A 137 -0.31 -2.09 5.80
N VAL A 138 -0.79 -2.50 4.63
CA VAL A 138 -0.38 -3.77 3.98
C VAL A 138 0.62 -3.48 2.86
N VAL A 139 1.90 -3.44 3.22
CA VAL A 139 3.02 -3.29 2.25
C VAL A 139 3.88 -4.56 2.19
N VAL A 140 4.10 -5.24 3.32
CA VAL A 140 4.96 -6.42 3.39
C VAL A 140 4.26 -7.68 2.86
N LYS A 141 2.98 -7.88 3.21
CA LYS A 141 2.22 -9.09 2.82
C LYS A 141 2.02 -9.21 1.30
N CYS A 142 1.98 -8.10 0.56
CA CYS A 142 1.84 -8.09 -0.91
C CYS A 142 2.92 -8.93 -1.61
N LEU A 143 4.15 -8.85 -1.09
CA LEU A 143 5.32 -9.53 -1.64
C LEU A 143 5.26 -11.05 -1.38
N GLU A 144 4.67 -11.47 -0.26
CA GLU A 144 4.48 -12.89 0.07
C GLU A 144 3.36 -13.54 -0.75
N LEU A 145 2.24 -12.84 -0.92
CA LEU A 145 1.05 -13.36 -1.61
C LEU A 145 1.27 -13.53 -3.13
N LEU A 146 2.17 -12.75 -3.72
CA LEU A 146 2.63 -12.96 -5.10
C LEU A 146 3.41 -14.28 -5.25
N GLY A 147 4.06 -14.76 -4.19
CA GLY A 147 4.68 -16.10 -4.17
C GLY A 147 3.66 -17.23 -3.99
N GLU A 148 2.58 -16.99 -3.25
CA GLU A 148 1.49 -17.97 -3.05
C GLU A 148 0.62 -18.15 -4.31
N ALA A 149 0.35 -17.08 -5.06
CA ALA A 149 -0.58 -17.08 -6.19
C ALA A 149 -0.18 -17.99 -7.38
N PHE A 150 1.10 -18.36 -7.52
CA PHE A 150 1.61 -19.14 -8.65
C PHE A 150 2.14 -20.54 -8.28
N GLY A 151 2.22 -20.86 -6.97
CA GLY A 151 2.57 -22.20 -6.46
C GLY A 151 4.04 -22.64 -6.61
N THR A 152 4.43 -23.62 -5.79
CA THR A 152 5.77 -24.26 -5.82
C THR A 152 5.69 -25.72 -5.39
N LEU A 153 6.37 -26.62 -6.09
CA LEU A 153 6.67 -27.99 -5.61
C LEU A 153 7.87 -27.96 -4.65
N THR A 154 8.14 -29.06 -3.92
CA THR A 154 9.36 -29.22 -3.08
C THR A 154 10.05 -30.53 -3.44
N ASN A 155 11.38 -30.49 -3.63
CA ASN A 155 12.19 -31.65 -4.01
C ASN A 155 12.64 -32.49 -2.79
N SER A 156 13.27 -33.64 -3.06
CA SER A 156 13.75 -34.60 -2.05
C SER A 156 14.90 -34.10 -1.15
N LYS A 157 15.34 -32.83 -1.31
CA LYS A 157 16.30 -32.15 -0.42
C LYS A 157 15.67 -30.96 0.33
N GLY A 158 14.35 -30.76 0.23
CA GLY A 158 13.62 -29.69 0.92
C GLY A 158 13.53 -28.35 0.17
N TYR A 159 13.93 -28.28 -1.10
CA TYR A 159 13.99 -27.03 -1.88
C TYR A 159 12.86 -26.92 -2.91
N LYS A 160 12.39 -25.69 -3.15
CA LYS A 160 11.22 -25.42 -4.01
C LYS A 160 11.54 -25.50 -5.52
N LEU A 161 10.57 -25.93 -6.33
CA LEU A 161 10.69 -26.17 -7.78
C LEU A 161 9.42 -25.77 -8.58
N LEU A 162 9.58 -25.47 -9.87
CA LEU A 162 8.47 -25.14 -10.80
C LEU A 162 7.92 -26.36 -11.56
N PRO A 163 6.65 -26.33 -12.03
CA PRO A 163 6.01 -27.42 -12.78
C PRO A 163 6.75 -27.87 -14.06
N PRO A 164 6.44 -29.06 -14.62
CA PRO A 164 7.25 -29.67 -15.68
C PRO A 164 7.19 -28.97 -17.05
N TYR A 165 6.11 -28.23 -17.35
CA TYR A 165 5.80 -27.71 -18.69
C TYR A 165 6.44 -26.36 -19.04
N LEU A 166 7.54 -25.95 -18.37
CA LEU A 166 8.20 -24.66 -18.65
C LEU A 166 9.69 -24.64 -18.29
N ARG A 167 10.59 -24.56 -19.29
CA ARG A 167 12.05 -24.25 -19.20
C ARG A 167 12.48 -23.74 -20.60
N LEU A 168 13.43 -22.84 -20.84
CA LEU A 168 14.19 -21.85 -20.04
C LEU A 168 14.77 -20.80 -21.04
N ILE A 169 15.13 -19.58 -20.58
CA ILE A 169 15.80 -18.53 -21.37
C ILE A 169 17.03 -18.00 -20.63
N GLN A 170 18.04 -17.46 -21.35
CA GLN A 170 19.22 -16.83 -20.75
C GLN A 170 18.82 -15.59 -19.93
N GLY A 171 19.14 -15.58 -18.64
CA GLY A 171 18.72 -14.51 -17.72
C GLY A 171 19.62 -14.35 -16.49
N ASP A 172 20.88 -14.78 -16.57
CA ASP A 172 21.85 -14.60 -15.49
C ASP A 172 22.39 -13.15 -15.48
N GLY A 173 22.61 -12.60 -14.29
CA GLY A 173 23.21 -11.28 -14.08
C GLY A 173 22.40 -10.04 -14.52
N ILE A 174 21.28 -10.18 -15.25
CA ILE A 174 20.51 -9.03 -15.74
C ILE A 174 19.82 -8.28 -14.60
N SER A 175 20.23 -7.03 -14.38
CA SER A 175 19.61 -5.99 -13.56
C SER A 175 19.49 -4.71 -14.41
N LEU A 176 18.87 -3.66 -13.88
CA LEU A 176 18.88 -2.35 -14.54
C LEU A 176 20.31 -1.85 -14.81
N ASP A 177 21.21 -2.06 -13.85
CA ASP A 177 22.59 -1.55 -13.91
C ASP A 177 23.43 -2.33 -14.94
N SER A 178 23.21 -3.63 -15.11
CA SER A 178 23.85 -4.40 -16.19
C SER A 178 23.18 -4.21 -17.54
N LEU A 179 21.86 -3.98 -17.60
CA LEU A 179 21.12 -3.65 -18.82
C LEU A 179 21.64 -2.33 -19.44
N GLU A 180 21.77 -1.28 -18.65
CA GLU A 180 22.31 0.02 -19.11
C GLU A 180 23.71 -0.15 -19.71
N ASN A 181 24.59 -0.89 -19.02
CA ASN A 181 25.94 -1.18 -19.51
C ASN A 181 25.93 -2.01 -20.81
N ILE A 182 25.08 -3.04 -20.92
CA ILE A 182 24.98 -3.86 -22.15
C ILE A 182 24.51 -3.00 -23.32
N LEU A 183 23.45 -2.21 -23.14
CA LEU A 183 22.91 -1.33 -24.19
C LEU A 183 23.91 -0.23 -24.59
N ALA A 184 24.66 0.33 -23.63
CA ALA A 184 25.73 1.28 -23.92
C ALA A 184 26.84 0.65 -24.78
N ARG A 185 27.28 -0.58 -24.46
CA ARG A 185 28.28 -1.31 -25.27
C ARG A 185 27.76 -1.71 -26.66
N MET A 186 26.49 -2.11 -26.77
CA MET A 186 25.87 -2.36 -28.07
C MET A 186 25.85 -1.09 -28.93
N LYS A 187 25.51 0.06 -28.34
CA LYS A 187 25.54 1.37 -29.00
C LYS A 187 26.95 1.78 -29.44
N GLU A 188 27.97 1.63 -28.58
CA GLU A 188 29.39 1.85 -28.93
C GLU A 188 29.81 1.00 -30.13
N ALA A 189 29.43 -0.28 -30.14
CA ALA A 189 29.71 -1.24 -31.20
C ALA A 189 28.74 -1.18 -32.40
N LYS A 190 27.82 -0.20 -32.43
CA LYS A 190 26.82 0.05 -33.49
C LYS A 190 25.80 -1.09 -33.75
N TRP A 191 25.43 -1.86 -32.72
CA TRP A 191 24.39 -2.88 -32.79
C TRP A 191 23.02 -2.34 -32.32
N SER A 192 21.94 -2.68 -33.04
CA SER A 192 20.57 -2.34 -32.61
C SER A 192 20.13 -3.21 -31.43
N ALA A 193 19.39 -2.60 -30.49
CA ALA A 193 18.77 -3.29 -29.36
C ALA A 193 17.65 -4.27 -29.77
N ASP A 194 17.07 -4.13 -30.97
CA ASP A 194 16.04 -5.05 -31.49
C ASP A 194 16.54 -6.49 -31.65
N ASN A 195 17.86 -6.69 -31.68
CA ASN A 195 18.49 -8.01 -31.78
C ASN A 195 18.51 -8.78 -30.45
N VAL A 196 18.08 -8.19 -29.33
CA VAL A 196 18.17 -8.79 -27.99
C VAL A 196 16.88 -8.65 -27.18
N THR A 197 16.52 -9.73 -26.48
CA THR A 197 15.43 -9.74 -25.48
C THR A 197 16.02 -10.09 -24.12
N PHE A 198 15.70 -9.31 -23.10
CA PHE A 198 16.27 -9.46 -21.76
C PHE A 198 15.30 -10.16 -20.80
N GLY A 199 15.71 -11.30 -20.24
CA GLY A 199 15.06 -11.91 -19.09
C GLY A 199 15.72 -11.49 -17.79
N SER A 200 14.94 -11.00 -16.81
CA SER A 200 15.44 -10.73 -15.45
C SER A 200 14.52 -11.37 -14.40
N GLY A 201 15.10 -12.21 -13.54
CA GLY A 201 14.40 -12.86 -12.43
C GLY A 201 14.58 -12.13 -11.12
N GLY A 202 15.50 -12.61 -10.27
CA GLY A 202 15.70 -12.08 -8.92
C GLY A 202 16.06 -10.59 -8.87
N SER A 203 16.78 -10.05 -9.85
CA SER A 203 17.09 -8.61 -9.88
C SER A 203 15.86 -7.72 -10.12
N LEU A 204 14.87 -8.22 -10.87
CA LEU A 204 13.61 -7.52 -11.16
C LEU A 204 12.58 -7.70 -10.04
N LEU A 205 12.51 -8.89 -9.42
CA LEU A 205 11.42 -9.28 -8.52
C LEU A 205 11.82 -9.44 -7.04
N GLN A 206 13.11 -9.50 -6.70
CA GLN A 206 13.59 -9.83 -5.35
C GLN A 206 14.68 -8.89 -4.82
N LYS A 207 15.47 -8.22 -5.68
CA LYS A 207 16.49 -7.22 -5.27
C LYS A 207 15.92 -5.79 -5.20
N LEU A 208 14.63 -5.68 -4.90
CA LEU A 208 13.93 -4.41 -4.64
C LEU A 208 13.43 -4.44 -3.19
N ASN A 209 13.36 -3.28 -2.54
CA ASN A 209 12.77 -3.14 -1.21
C ASN A 209 11.99 -1.82 -1.11
N ARG A 210 11.27 -1.62 0.01
CA ARG A 210 10.45 -0.42 0.25
C ARG A 210 11.26 0.89 0.11
N ASP A 211 12.53 0.88 0.46
CA ASP A 211 13.41 2.05 0.40
C ASP A 211 13.99 2.32 -1.00
N THR A 212 13.92 1.36 -1.94
CA THR A 212 14.30 1.59 -3.34
C THR A 212 13.54 2.78 -3.95
N GLN A 213 12.28 2.98 -3.56
CA GLN A 213 11.47 4.18 -3.89
C GLN A 213 10.94 4.90 -2.62
N LYS A 214 11.58 4.69 -1.47
CA LYS A 214 11.24 5.30 -0.16
C LYS A 214 9.73 5.40 0.11
N CYS A 215 9.00 4.33 -0.23
CA CYS A 215 7.55 4.29 -0.13
C CYS A 215 7.13 4.43 1.34
N ALA A 216 6.18 5.32 1.62
CA ALA A 216 5.83 5.69 2.98
C ALA A 216 4.34 6.05 3.12
N PHE A 217 3.68 5.43 4.09
CA PHE A 217 2.34 5.81 4.57
C PHE A 217 2.46 6.70 5.81
N LYS A 218 1.71 7.80 5.91
CA LYS A 218 1.76 8.73 7.07
C LYS A 218 0.41 9.38 7.34
N CYS A 219 0.08 9.56 8.62
CA CYS A 219 -0.97 10.49 9.03
C CYS A 219 -0.58 11.93 8.67
N SER A 220 -1.53 12.71 8.18
CA SER A 220 -1.34 14.12 7.79
C SER A 220 -2.41 15.07 8.34
N PHE A 221 -3.57 14.55 8.75
CA PHE A 221 -4.66 15.34 9.31
C PHE A 221 -5.44 14.53 10.35
N ILE A 222 -5.89 15.18 11.41
CA ILE A 222 -6.82 14.61 12.40
C ILE A 222 -7.92 15.62 12.79
N THR A 223 -9.08 15.10 13.19
CA THR A 223 -10.11 15.86 13.92
C THR A 223 -10.16 15.33 15.35
N VAL A 224 -10.05 16.21 16.35
CA VAL A 224 -10.16 15.86 17.78
C VAL A 224 -11.07 16.87 18.47
N ASP A 225 -12.12 16.38 19.11
CA ASP A 225 -13.15 17.18 19.79
C ASP A 225 -13.78 18.24 18.86
N GLY A 226 -14.16 17.84 17.65
CA GLY A 226 -14.70 18.71 16.59
C GLY A 226 -13.69 19.66 15.94
N VAL A 227 -12.43 19.70 16.40
CA VAL A 227 -11.40 20.63 15.90
C VAL A 227 -10.42 19.93 14.96
N ASP A 228 -10.33 20.44 13.73
CA ASP A 228 -9.40 19.98 12.70
C ASP A 228 -7.96 20.44 12.96
N ARG A 229 -6.99 19.54 12.71
CA ARG A 229 -5.55 19.79 12.93
C ARG A 229 -4.71 19.14 11.83
N ASP A 230 -3.86 19.94 11.19
CA ASP A 230 -2.76 19.45 10.38
C ASP A 230 -1.73 18.75 11.31
N VAL A 231 -1.34 17.53 10.97
CA VAL A 231 -0.27 16.79 11.67
C VAL A 231 0.83 16.40 10.70
N PHE A 232 2.08 16.43 11.16
CA PHE A 232 3.23 16.06 10.32
C PHE A 232 4.43 15.69 11.19
N LYS A 233 5.36 14.94 10.60
CA LYS A 233 6.69 14.70 11.17
C LYS A 233 7.71 15.57 10.44
N ASP A 234 8.58 16.25 11.18
CA ASP A 234 9.68 17.05 10.64
C ASP A 234 10.94 16.79 11.48
N PRO A 235 11.76 15.76 11.15
CA PRO A 235 12.90 15.38 11.98
C PRO A 235 14.08 16.32 11.75
N ILE A 236 14.53 17.00 12.81
CA ILE A 236 15.72 17.89 12.78
C ILE A 236 16.95 17.20 12.16
N THR A 237 17.14 15.91 12.44
CA THR A 237 18.29 15.12 11.97
C THR A 237 18.12 14.48 10.59
N ASP A 238 16.93 14.56 9.98
CA ASP A 238 16.67 14.00 8.64
C ASP A 238 15.53 14.77 7.94
N PRO A 239 15.82 15.95 7.35
CA PRO A 239 14.83 16.75 6.62
C PRO A 239 14.22 16.00 5.43
N GLY A 240 14.92 15.01 4.87
CA GLY A 240 14.41 14.13 3.81
C GLY A 240 13.26 13.21 4.25
N LYS A 241 12.99 13.11 5.56
CA LYS A 241 11.86 12.36 6.14
C LYS A 241 10.67 13.23 6.53
N ALA A 242 10.69 14.54 6.28
CA ALA A 242 9.53 15.41 6.48
C ALA A 242 8.27 14.84 5.78
N SER A 243 7.10 14.93 6.42
CA SER A 243 5.82 14.50 5.83
C SER A 243 4.97 15.67 5.35
N LYS A 244 4.03 15.38 4.43
CA LYS A 244 3.00 16.34 4.03
C LYS A 244 2.07 16.67 5.19
N LYS A 245 1.39 17.82 5.09
CA LYS A 245 0.53 18.40 6.14
C LYS A 245 -0.91 18.54 5.64
N GLY A 246 -1.87 18.22 6.50
CA GLY A 246 -3.29 18.46 6.26
C GLY A 246 -3.93 17.57 5.18
N ARG A 247 -5.13 17.95 4.75
CA ARG A 247 -5.82 17.31 3.62
C ARG A 247 -5.09 17.57 2.30
N LEU A 248 -5.05 16.56 1.45
CA LEU A 248 -4.31 16.53 0.20
C LEU A 248 -5.23 16.33 -1.00
N THR A 249 -4.85 16.92 -2.13
CA THR A 249 -5.33 16.60 -3.49
C THR A 249 -4.13 16.30 -4.37
N LEU A 250 -4.32 15.51 -5.44
CA LEU A 250 -3.35 15.41 -6.53
C LEU A 250 -3.88 16.17 -7.74
N GLU A 251 -3.16 17.16 -8.25
CA GLU A 251 -3.61 18.02 -9.34
C GLU A 251 -2.58 18.04 -10.48
N LYS A 252 -2.95 18.64 -11.61
CA LYS A 252 -1.97 19.16 -12.59
C LYS A 252 -1.84 20.67 -12.44
N ASP A 253 -0.61 21.18 -12.52
CA ASP A 253 -0.34 22.61 -12.64
C ASP A 253 -0.66 23.13 -14.06
N ASP A 254 -0.53 24.44 -14.28
CA ASP A 254 -0.83 25.09 -15.58
C ASP A 254 0.12 24.65 -16.71
N LYS A 255 1.18 23.90 -16.39
CA LYS A 255 2.13 23.28 -17.33
C LYS A 255 1.88 21.78 -17.51
N GLY A 256 0.86 21.22 -16.86
CA GLY A 256 0.50 19.80 -16.93
C GLY A 256 1.24 18.88 -15.95
N ASN A 257 2.11 19.41 -15.07
CA ASN A 257 2.89 18.60 -14.12
C ASN A 257 2.05 18.19 -12.91
N PHE A 258 2.26 16.98 -12.41
CA PHE A 258 1.64 16.51 -11.18
C PHE A 258 2.11 17.30 -9.95
N VAL A 259 1.17 17.86 -9.19
CA VAL A 259 1.41 18.59 -7.95
C VAL A 259 0.45 18.16 -6.85
N THR A 260 0.99 17.78 -5.70
CA THR A 260 0.18 17.53 -4.50
C THR A 260 -0.05 18.84 -3.76
N ARG A 261 -1.31 19.28 -3.67
CA ARG A 261 -1.67 20.37 -2.76
C ARG A 261 -1.80 19.84 -1.34
N GLN A 262 -1.54 20.70 -0.37
CA GLN A 262 -1.49 20.36 1.05
C GLN A 262 -2.38 21.33 1.84
N GLN A 263 -2.67 20.99 3.10
CA GLN A 263 -3.41 21.87 4.02
C GLN A 263 -4.76 22.34 3.47
N ASN A 264 -5.47 21.48 2.73
CA ASN A 264 -6.75 21.79 2.10
C ASN A 264 -6.71 22.98 1.11
N LYS A 265 -5.53 23.34 0.58
CA LYS A 265 -5.34 24.41 -0.43
C LYS A 265 -5.59 23.95 -1.87
N GLY A 266 -6.06 22.72 -2.05
CA GLY A 266 -6.36 22.15 -3.35
C GLY A 266 -7.78 22.41 -3.82
N ASP A 267 -8.02 22.24 -5.11
CA ASP A 267 -9.31 22.34 -5.74
C ASP A 267 -9.92 20.93 -5.89
N PRO A 268 -11.00 20.58 -5.16
CA PRO A 268 -11.64 19.27 -5.25
C PRO A 268 -12.15 18.92 -6.66
N ALA A 269 -12.41 19.91 -7.53
CA ALA A 269 -12.80 19.66 -8.92
C ALA A 269 -11.62 19.29 -9.83
N LYS A 270 -10.38 19.49 -9.36
CA LYS A 270 -9.12 19.13 -10.05
C LYS A 270 -8.41 17.93 -9.41
N ASP A 271 -8.95 17.38 -8.32
CA ASP A 271 -8.38 16.24 -7.60
C ASP A 271 -8.44 14.97 -8.46
N LEU A 272 -7.27 14.47 -8.84
CA LEU A 272 -7.07 13.25 -9.62
C LEU A 272 -7.21 11.98 -8.75
N LEU A 273 -7.35 12.12 -7.43
CA LEU A 273 -7.59 11.00 -6.52
C LEU A 273 -9.08 10.59 -6.54
N GLN A 274 -9.37 9.48 -7.22
CA GLN A 274 -10.71 8.92 -7.37
C GLN A 274 -11.08 8.04 -6.16
N VAL A 275 -12.35 8.01 -5.75
CA VAL A 275 -12.81 7.08 -4.72
C VAL A 275 -12.75 5.65 -5.27
N VAL A 276 -11.86 4.84 -4.70
CA VAL A 276 -11.66 3.44 -5.11
C VAL A 276 -12.28 2.45 -4.12
N PHE A 277 -12.40 2.81 -2.84
CA PHE A 277 -13.06 2.00 -1.82
C PHE A 277 -13.85 2.87 -0.86
N LYS A 278 -15.02 2.38 -0.43
CA LYS A 278 -15.84 3.02 0.59
C LYS A 278 -16.63 1.96 1.37
N ASP A 279 -16.58 2.02 2.70
CA ASP A 279 -17.50 1.32 3.62
C ASP A 279 -17.65 -0.20 3.37
N GLY A 280 -16.57 -0.87 2.96
CA GLY A 280 -16.54 -2.30 2.63
C GLY A 280 -16.72 -2.65 1.16
N GLU A 281 -16.85 -1.67 0.26
CA GLU A 281 -17.14 -1.90 -1.15
C GLU A 281 -16.07 -1.28 -2.06
N LEU A 282 -15.69 -2.00 -3.13
CA LEU A 282 -14.88 -1.46 -4.20
C LEU A 282 -15.77 -0.56 -5.07
N VAL A 283 -15.42 0.72 -5.16
CA VAL A 283 -16.23 1.74 -5.84
C VAL A 283 -15.83 1.90 -7.31
N THR A 284 -14.53 1.78 -7.61
CA THR A 284 -13.98 1.94 -8.95
C THR A 284 -13.12 0.73 -9.28
N GLU A 285 -13.45 0.03 -10.38
CA GLU A 285 -12.66 -1.09 -10.90
C GLU A 285 -11.85 -0.65 -12.13
N THR A 286 -10.54 -0.94 -12.11
CA THR A 286 -9.64 -0.76 -13.26
C THR A 286 -9.23 -2.13 -13.80
N THR A 287 -9.40 -2.33 -15.11
CA THR A 287 -8.95 -3.52 -15.82
C THR A 287 -7.45 -3.49 -16.09
N PHE A 288 -6.80 -4.65 -16.22
CA PHE A 288 -5.36 -4.70 -16.50
C PHE A 288 -4.99 -4.13 -17.89
N ALA A 289 -5.94 -4.06 -18.83
CA ALA A 289 -5.76 -3.35 -20.10
C ALA A 289 -5.61 -1.84 -19.88
N GLN A 290 -6.50 -1.23 -19.08
CA GLN A 290 -6.41 0.19 -18.71
C GLN A 290 -5.16 0.52 -17.88
N VAL A 291 -4.69 -0.43 -17.04
CA VAL A 291 -3.39 -0.26 -16.35
C VAL A 291 -2.25 -0.16 -17.36
N ARG A 292 -2.20 -1.04 -18.36
CA ARG A 292 -1.17 -1.03 -19.41
C ARG A 292 -1.25 0.24 -20.26
N GLU A 293 -2.44 0.60 -20.74
CA GLU A 293 -2.69 1.80 -21.53
C GLU A 293 -2.21 3.10 -20.85
N ARG A 294 -2.33 3.20 -19.51
CA ARG A 294 -1.85 4.35 -18.73
C ARG A 294 -0.36 4.31 -18.37
N ALA A 295 0.27 3.14 -18.50
CA ALA A 295 1.66 2.88 -18.16
C ALA A 295 2.59 2.83 -19.39
N ASP A 296 2.04 2.65 -20.59
CA ASP A 296 2.74 2.89 -21.85
C ASP A 296 3.05 4.40 -21.99
N LEU A 297 4.31 4.70 -22.32
CA LEU A 297 4.87 6.05 -22.53
C LEU A 297 5.19 6.27 -24.01
#